data_AF-A0A6G6WFD8-F1
#
_entry.id   AF-A0A6G6WFD8-F1
#
_cell.length_a   1.000
_cell.length_b   1.000
_cell.length_c   1.000
_cell.angle_alpha   90.00
_cell.angle_beta   90.00
_cell.angle_gamma   90.00
#
_symmetry.space_group_name_H-M   'P 1'
#
loop_
_entity.id
_entity.type
_entity.pdbx_description
1 polymer ?
#
loop_
_entity_poly.entity_id
_entity_poly.type
_entity_poly.pdbx_seq_one_letter_code
_entity_poly.pdbx_strand_id
1 'polypeptide(L)' 'MPHERELGELIDQLGVTQQIDPDEKVCGAVVLLTVEEPDGHLSLRCAWSDGMTWIERIGLLRAAERAELPADGAHDWRV' A
#
# COMPACT_ATOMS: atom_id res chain seq x y z
N MET A 1 -20.56 10.49 11.66
CA MET A 1 -20.49 9.87 10.32
C MET A 1 -19.06 9.98 9.83
N PRO A 2 -18.41 8.89 9.39
CA PRO A 2 -17.13 9.01 8.70
C PRO A 2 -17.33 9.90 7.46
N HIS A 3 -16.42 10.84 7.25
CA HIS A 3 -16.44 11.69 6.05
C HIS A 3 -15.48 11.05 5.05
N GLU A 4 -15.99 10.66 3.89
CA GLU A 4 -15.15 10.28 2.76
C GLU A 4 -14.47 11.55 2.24
N ARG A 5 -13.13 11.51 2.20
CA ARG A 5 -12.30 12.54 1.57
C ARG A 5 -11.34 11.84 0.63
N GLU A 6 -10.94 12.55 -0.42
CA GLU A 6 -9.91 12.08 -1.33
C GLU A 6 -8.60 11.87 -0.56
N LEU A 7 -7.90 10.79 -0.87
CA LEU A 7 -6.65 10.46 -0.18
C LEU A 7 -5.48 11.37 -0.56
N GLY A 8 -5.54 12.03 -1.73
CA GLY A 8 -4.43 12.82 -2.27
C GLY A 8 -3.82 13.77 -1.25
N GLU A 9 -4.64 14.66 -0.68
CA GLU A 9 -4.18 15.63 0.32
C GLU A 9 -3.56 14.98 1.58
N LEU A 10 -4.08 13.84 2.02
CA LEU A 10 -3.56 13.13 3.19
C LEU A 10 -2.19 12.52 2.89
N ILE A 11 -2.03 11.92 1.71
CA ILE A 11 -0.76 11.32 1.27
C ILE A 11 0.30 12.40 1.03
N ASP A 12 -0.10 13.53 0.46
CA ASP A 12 0.80 14.67 0.22
C ASP A 12 1.33 15.25 1.54
N GLN A 13 0.49 15.37 2.57
CA GLN A 13 0.91 15.84 3.90
C GLN A 13 1.92 14.92 4.60
N LEU A 14 1.90 13.63 4.26
CA LEU A 14 2.87 12.65 4.76
C LEU A 14 4.21 12.71 3.99
N GLY A 15 4.28 13.51 2.91
CA GLY A 15 5.48 13.63 2.08
C GLY A 15 5.78 12.40 1.23
N VAL A 16 4.78 11.57 0.96
CA VAL A 16 4.94 10.37 0.13
C VAL A 16 5.05 10.78 -1.33
N THR A 17 6.09 10.30 -2.01
CA THR A 17 6.34 10.57 -3.43
C THR A 17 6.42 9.27 -4.24
N GLN A 18 5.91 9.29 -5.46
CA GLN A 18 6.05 8.16 -6.39
C GLN A 18 7.35 8.25 -7.22
N GLN A 19 7.81 7.09 -7.70
CA GLN A 19 8.83 6.98 -8.75
C GLN A 19 8.27 6.05 -9.82
N ILE A 20 7.59 6.64 -10.82
CA ILE A 20 6.98 5.93 -11.95
C ILE A 20 7.59 6.51 -13.24
N ASP A 21 7.88 5.64 -14.21
CA ASP A 21 8.42 6.09 -15.50
C ASP A 21 7.38 6.96 -16.25
N PRO A 22 7.80 8.00 -17.00
CA PRO A 22 6.88 8.83 -17.79
C PRO A 22 5.95 8.06 -18.73
N ASP A 23 6.38 6.90 -19.24
CA ASP A 23 5.59 6.06 -20.14
C ASP A 23 4.72 5.02 -19.40
N GLU A 24 4.84 4.94 -18.08
CA GLU A 24 4.04 4.05 -17.24
C GLU A 24 2.74 4.73 -16.78
N LYS A 25 1.71 3.90 -16.58
CA LYS A 25 0.39 4.33 -16.11
C LYS A 25 0.01 3.58 -14.85
N VAL A 26 -0.45 4.32 -13.84
CA VAL A 26 -1.10 3.76 -12.66
C VAL A 26 -2.47 3.21 -13.05
N CYS A 27 -2.63 1.89 -12.96
CA CYS A 27 -3.89 1.19 -13.31
C CYS A 27 -4.80 0.94 -12.10
N GLY A 28 -4.28 1.09 -10.88
CA GLY A 28 -5.03 0.90 -9.63
C GLY A 28 -4.10 1.00 -8.43
N ALA A 29 -4.68 1.18 -7.24
CA ALA A 29 -3.94 1.28 -5.99
C ALA A 29 -4.70 0.58 -4.86
N VAL A 30 -3.93 -0.03 -3.95
CA VAL A 30 -4.36 -0.37 -2.59
C VAL A 30 -3.49 0.45 -1.65
N VAL A 31 -4.12 1.24 -0.80
CA VAL A 31 -3.44 2.16 0.12
C VAL A 31 -3.69 1.67 1.55
N LEU A 32 -2.61 1.34 2.24
CA LEU A 32 -2.62 1.05 3.67
C LEU A 32 -2.25 2.31 4.44
N LEU A 33 -3.11 2.69 5.38
CA LEU A 33 -2.96 3.88 6.21
C LEU A 33 -2.81 3.45 7.67
N THR A 34 -1.74 3.90 8.31
CA THR A 34 -1.66 3.89 9.77
C THR A 34 -2.41 5.12 10.28
N VAL A 35 -3.38 4.91 11.15
CA VAL A 35 -4.26 5.96 11.68
C VAL A 35 -4.19 5.94 13.20
N GLU A 36 -4.00 7.10 13.80
CA GLU A 36 -4.13 7.28 15.25
C GLU A 36 -5.60 7.53 15.60
N GLU A 37 -6.14 6.71 16.49
CA GLU A 37 -7.50 6.82 17.01
C GLU A 37 -7.58 7.84 18.14
N PRO A 38 -8.76 8.37 18.50
CA PRO A 38 -8.89 9.41 19.52
C PRO A 38 -8.37 9.02 20.92
N ASP A 39 -8.21 7.72 21.18
CA ASP A 39 -7.65 7.17 22.42
C ASP A 39 -6.11 7.01 22.37
N GLY A 40 -5.47 7.40 21.27
CA GLY A 40 -4.03 7.29 21.03
C GLY A 40 -3.58 5.92 20.50
N HIS A 41 -4.50 4.98 20.24
CA HIS A 41 -4.13 3.71 19.62
C HIS A 41 -3.91 3.86 18.11
N LEU A 42 -2.87 3.19 17.60
CA LEU A 42 -2.66 3.07 16.16
C LEU A 42 -3.48 1.91 15.62
N SER A 43 -4.19 2.14 14.53
CA SER A 43 -4.89 1.12 13.78
C SER A 43 -4.62 1.24 12.28
N LEU A 44 -4.93 0.16 11.56
CA LEU A 44 -4.74 0.09 10.12
C LEU A 44 -6.08 0.37 9.42
N ARG A 45 -6.04 1.19 8.37
CA ARG A 45 -7.13 1.39 7.42
C ARG A 45 -6.65 1.02 6.02
N CYS A 46 -7.56 0.51 5.22
CA CYS A 46 -7.29 0.11 3.84
C CYS A 46 -8.30 0.77 2.92
N ALA A 47 -7.81 1.38 1.85
CA ALA A 47 -8.59 1.95 0.77
C ALA A 47 -8.06 1.45 -0.56
N TRP A 48 -8.88 1.48 -1.61
CA TRP A 48 -8.51 0.96 -2.92
C TRP A 48 -9.25 1.68 -4.04
N SER A 49 -8.75 1.57 -5.26
CA SER A 49 -9.39 2.16 -6.45
C SER A 49 -10.76 1.55 -6.72
N ASP A 50 -11.71 2.39 -7.17
CA ASP A 50 -13.04 1.95 -7.57
C ASP A 50 -12.99 0.84 -8.61
N GLY A 51 -13.86 -0.16 -8.45
CA GLY A 51 -13.97 -1.29 -9.36
C GLY A 51 -13.00 -2.45 -9.11
N MET A 52 -12.02 -2.30 -8.20
CA MET A 52 -11.14 -3.42 -7.85
C MET A 52 -11.90 -4.54 -7.13
N THR A 53 -11.74 -5.75 -7.64
CA THR A 53 -12.23 -6.97 -7.00
C THR A 53 -11.42 -7.29 -5.73
N TRP A 54 -11.96 -8.13 -4.86
CA TRP A 54 -11.20 -8.64 -3.71
C TRP A 54 -9.96 -9.43 -4.13
N ILE A 55 -10.00 -10.12 -5.28
CA ILE A 55 -8.88 -10.91 -5.80
C ILE A 55 -7.72 -10.00 -6.18
N GLU A 56 -7.99 -8.93 -6.93
CA GLU A 56 -6.96 -7.95 -7.33
C GLU A 56 -6.34 -7.27 -6.11
N ARG A 57 -7.16 -6.91 -5.12
CA ARG A 57 -6.68 -6.29 -3.87
C ARG A 57 -5.73 -7.21 -3.09
N ILE A 58 -6.13 -8.47 -2.90
CA ILE A 58 -5.28 -9.46 -2.22
C ILE A 58 -4.01 -9.74 -3.04
N GLY A 59 -4.14 -9.85 -4.37
CA GLY A 59 -3.00 -10.06 -5.27
C GLY A 59 -1.96 -8.96 -5.13
N LEU A 60 -2.38 -7.69 -5.13
CA LEU A 60 -1.48 -6.54 -4.99
C LEU A 60 -0.78 -6.53 -3.63
N LEU A 61 -1.51 -6.80 -2.54
CA LEU A 61 -0.94 -6.86 -1.19
C LEU A 61 0.11 -7.99 -1.06
N ARG A 62 -0.14 -9.15 -1.65
CA ARG A 62 0.82 -10.27 -1.65
C ARG A 62 2.04 -9.99 -2.53
N ALA A 63 1.85 -9.32 -3.66
CA ALA A 63 2.97 -8.89 -4.50
C ALA A 63 3.86 -7.88 -3.76
N ALA A 64 3.26 -6.91 -3.07
CA ALA A 64 3.98 -5.94 -2.24
C ALA A 64 4.72 -6.61 -1.08
N GLU A 65 4.06 -7.48 -0.32
CA GLU A 65 4.68 -8.27 0.76
C GLU A 65 5.92 -9.02 0.24
N ARG A 66 5.81 -9.70 -0.90
CA ARG A 66 6.92 -10.44 -1.51
C ARG A 66 8.07 -9.53 -1.96
N ALA A 67 7.79 -8.30 -2.40
CA ALA A 67 8.81 -7.36 -2.84
C ALA A 67 9.60 -6.75 -1.67
N GLU A 68 8.94 -6.55 -0.52
CA GLU A 68 9.55 -6.01 0.71
C GLU A 68 10.29 -7.07 1.53
N LEU A 69 9.84 -8.33 1.47
CA LEU A 69 10.55 -9.42 2.14
C LEU A 69 11.97 -9.53 1.57
N PRO A 70 13.01 -9.60 2.44
CA PRO A 70 14.35 -9.92 2.00
C PRO A 70 14.32 -11.20 1.14
N ALA A 71 15.10 -11.24 0.07
CA ALA A 71 15.29 -12.48 -0.66
C ALA A 71 15.89 -13.51 0.31
N ASP A 72 15.08 -14.40 0.86
CA ASP A 72 15.55 -15.52 1.64
C ASP A 72 16.46 -16.37 0.73
N GLY A 73 17.76 -16.33 0.99
CA GLY A 73 18.72 -17.33 0.53
C GLY A 73 19.29 -17.14 -0.88
N ALA A 74 20.04 -16.05 -1.11
CA ALA A 74 21.34 -16.24 -1.76
C ALA A 74 22.34 -16.59 -0.63
N HIS A 75 23.14 -17.66 -0.81
CA HIS A 75 23.98 -18.36 0.18
C HIS A 75 23.16 -19.33 1.06
N ASP A 76 23.34 -20.65 1.07
CA ASP A 76 24.47 -21.51 0.71
C ASP A 76 23.92 -22.94 0.49
N TRP A 77 24.11 -23.54 -0.69
CA TRP A 77 23.78 -24.95 -0.93
C TRP A 77 24.96 -25.89 -0.64
N ARG A 78 25.98 -25.42 0.08
CA ARG A 78 27.12 -26.23 0.54
C ARG A 78 27.31 -26.13 2.05
N VAL A 79 26.66 -27.03 2.78
CA VAL A 79 27.19 -27.64 4.01
C VAL A 79 26.85 -29.11 4.01
#